data_AF-A0A968YYA9-F1
#
_entry.id   AF-A0A968YYA9-F1
#
_cell.length_a   1.000
_cell.length_b   1.000
_cell.length_c   1.000
_cell.angle_alpha   90.00
_cell.angle_beta   90.00
_cell.angle_gamma   90.00
#
_symmetry.space_group_name_H-M   'P 1'
#
loop_
_entity.id
_entity.type
_entity.pdbx_description
1 polymer ?
#
loop_
_entity_poly.entity_id
_entity_poly.type
_entity_poly.pdbx_seq_one_letter_code
_entity_poly.pdbx_strand_id
1 'polypeptide(L)'
;KVIKSGPYKDILAFDRELTQPEQTILQELIDVSYQQFVETVATGRNLAVETVKGFADGRIFTGQQALELGVVDRLGTEEDARRWAAELAGLNPDKAECYTFEERKPFWTRFLPGNRTSDSPLTGLALTALSNSLAQLEFDLTTSGLPLWLYRP
;
A
#
# COMPACT_ATOMS: atom_id res chain seq x y z
N LYS A 1 -22.43 9.01 28.27
CA LYS A 1 -23.58 8.90 27.35
C LYS A 1 -23.17 9.55 26.04
N VAL A 2 -23.07 8.77 24.96
CA VAL A 2 -22.64 9.27 23.64
C VAL A 2 -23.82 9.99 22.96
N ILE A 3 -23.57 11.18 22.40
CA ILE A 3 -24.55 11.94 21.63
C ILE A 3 -24.14 11.83 20.16
N LYS A 4 -25.01 11.28 19.32
CA LYS A 4 -24.75 11.00 17.91
C LYS A 4 -25.94 11.41 17.05
N SER A 5 -25.66 11.86 15.84
CA SER A 5 -26.69 12.31 14.87
C SER A 5 -27.36 11.18 14.09
N GLY A 6 -26.90 9.93 14.25
CA GLY A 6 -27.49 8.76 13.59
C GLY A 6 -27.21 7.47 14.38
N PRO A 7 -28.03 6.43 14.20
CA PRO A 7 -28.01 5.23 15.04
C PRO A 7 -26.69 4.44 14.94
N TYR A 8 -26.06 4.40 13.75
CA TYR A 8 -24.86 3.60 13.47
C TYR A 8 -23.55 4.42 13.42
N LYS A 9 -23.58 5.70 13.79
CA LYS A 9 -22.39 6.59 13.72
C LYS A 9 -21.32 6.30 14.78
N ASP A 10 -21.57 5.32 15.62
CA ASP A 10 -20.70 4.77 16.65
C ASP A 10 -20.62 3.23 16.51
N ILE A 11 -20.88 2.69 15.32
CA ILE A 11 -20.62 1.28 15.03
C ILE A 11 -19.13 0.99 15.29
N LEU A 12 -18.82 -0.18 15.87
CA LEU A 12 -17.47 -0.55 16.33
C LEU A 12 -16.91 0.27 17.50
N ALA A 13 -17.75 1.03 18.22
CA ALA A 13 -17.32 1.65 19.47
C ALA A 13 -16.83 0.58 20.47
N PHE A 14 -15.65 0.82 21.07
CA PHE A 14 -14.99 -0.16 21.95
C PHE A 14 -15.64 -0.27 23.34
N ASP A 15 -16.48 0.69 23.71
CA ASP A 15 -17.06 0.85 25.05
C ASP A 15 -18.48 0.26 25.17
N ARG A 16 -18.98 -0.44 24.14
CA ARG A 16 -20.27 -1.14 24.15
C ARG A 16 -20.26 -2.36 23.23
N GLU A 17 -21.25 -3.24 23.40
CA GLU A 17 -21.47 -4.37 22.50
C GLU A 17 -22.10 -3.94 21.17
N LEU A 18 -21.89 -4.75 20.13
CA LEU A 18 -22.51 -4.60 18.81
C LEU A 18 -23.95 -5.07 18.83
N THR A 19 -24.85 -4.24 18.33
CA THR A 19 -26.27 -4.63 18.14
C THR A 19 -26.43 -5.58 16.96
N GLN A 20 -27.53 -6.35 16.92
CA GLN A 20 -27.79 -7.28 15.80
C GLN A 20 -27.78 -6.59 14.42
N PRO A 21 -28.44 -5.44 14.22
CA PRO A 21 -28.38 -4.73 12.93
C PRO A 21 -26.97 -4.30 12.53
N GLU A 22 -26.14 -3.90 13.51
CA GLU A 22 -24.74 -3.54 13.27
C GLU A 22 -23.90 -4.75 12.86
N GLN A 23 -24.11 -5.91 13.49
CA GLN A 23 -23.44 -7.15 13.11
C GLN A 23 -23.80 -7.55 11.68
N THR A 24 -25.07 -7.43 11.28
CA THR A 24 -25.51 -7.70 9.91
C THR A 24 -24.83 -6.78 8.90
N ILE A 25 -24.78 -5.47 9.16
CA ILE A 25 -24.10 -4.50 8.28
C ILE A 25 -22.62 -4.85 8.11
N LEU A 26 -21.94 -5.21 9.21
CA LEU A 26 -20.54 -5.59 9.17
C LEU A 26 -20.32 -6.92 8.44
N GLN A 27 -21.21 -7.90 8.64
CA GLN A 27 -21.14 -9.19 7.97
C GLN A 27 -21.33 -9.02 6.46
N GLU A 28 -22.30 -8.22 6.02
CA GLU A 28 -22.51 -7.92 4.60
C GLU A 28 -21.25 -7.29 3.97
N LEU A 29 -20.59 -6.38 4.68
CA LEU A 29 -19.34 -5.76 4.21
C LEU A 29 -18.20 -6.79 4.11
N ILE A 30 -18.09 -7.70 5.07
CA ILE A 30 -17.13 -8.80 5.05
C ILE A 30 -17.42 -9.73 3.85
N ASP A 31 -18.68 -10.10 3.64
CA ASP A 31 -19.10 -11.01 2.58
C ASP A 31 -18.83 -10.42 1.19
N VAL A 32 -19.06 -9.13 1.00
CA VAL A 32 -18.73 -8.42 -0.25
C VAL A 32 -17.22 -8.45 -0.52
N SER A 33 -16.40 -8.14 0.49
CA SER A 33 -14.94 -8.18 0.36
C SER A 33 -14.43 -9.59 0.09
N TYR A 34 -14.98 -10.59 0.79
CA TYR A 34 -14.69 -12.00 0.58
C TYR A 34 -15.03 -12.45 -0.84
N GLN A 35 -16.22 -12.12 -1.34
CA GLN A 35 -16.64 -12.46 -2.68
C GLN A 35 -15.71 -11.85 -3.74
N GLN A 36 -15.34 -10.58 -3.58
CA GLN A 36 -14.38 -9.92 -4.48
C GLN A 36 -13.03 -10.65 -4.51
N PHE A 37 -12.53 -11.09 -3.36
CA PHE A 37 -11.30 -11.90 -3.28
C PHE A 37 -11.45 -13.21 -4.05
N VAL A 38 -12.51 -13.97 -3.78
CA VAL A 38 -12.77 -15.27 -4.41
C VAL A 38 -12.87 -15.14 -5.92
N GLU A 39 -13.61 -14.15 -6.42
CA GLU A 39 -13.77 -13.90 -7.86
C GLU A 39 -12.45 -13.51 -8.53
N THR A 40 -11.63 -12.69 -7.86
CA THR A 40 -10.32 -12.28 -8.36
C THR A 40 -9.39 -13.49 -8.49
N VAL A 41 -9.35 -14.36 -7.48
CA VAL A 41 -8.52 -15.58 -7.50
C VAL A 41 -9.03 -16.56 -8.54
N ALA A 42 -10.35 -16.80 -8.60
CA ALA A 42 -10.97 -17.68 -9.58
C ALA A 42 -10.63 -17.26 -11.02
N THR A 43 -10.77 -15.96 -11.32
CA THR A 43 -10.45 -15.40 -12.64
C THR A 43 -8.95 -15.48 -12.92
N GLY A 44 -8.11 -15.05 -11.99
CA GLY A 44 -6.65 -15.01 -12.17
C GLY A 44 -6.00 -16.39 -12.31
N ARG A 45 -6.61 -17.43 -11.72
CA ARG A 45 -6.13 -18.82 -11.78
C ARG A 45 -6.94 -19.71 -12.72
N ASN A 46 -7.96 -19.17 -13.39
CA ASN A 46 -8.88 -19.93 -14.22
C ASN A 46 -9.49 -21.14 -13.47
N LEU A 47 -9.88 -20.93 -12.21
CA LEU A 47 -10.51 -21.92 -11.33
C LEU A 47 -12.01 -21.62 -11.22
N ALA A 48 -12.80 -22.65 -10.92
CA ALA A 48 -14.20 -22.42 -10.56
C ALA A 48 -14.28 -21.71 -9.19
N VAL A 49 -15.21 -20.77 -9.06
CA VAL A 49 -15.48 -20.03 -7.81
C VAL A 49 -15.70 -20.98 -6.63
N GLU A 50 -16.44 -22.08 -6.86
CA GLU A 50 -16.71 -23.09 -5.83
C GLU A 50 -15.46 -23.85 -5.39
N THR A 51 -14.49 -24.08 -6.30
CA THR A 51 -13.20 -24.65 -5.94
C THR A 51 -12.43 -23.71 -5.03
N VAL A 52 -12.41 -22.41 -5.35
CA VAL A 52 -11.71 -21.40 -4.54
C VAL A 52 -12.35 -21.28 -3.16
N LYS A 53 -13.68 -21.22 -3.06
CA LYS A 53 -14.39 -21.24 -1.77
C LYS A 53 -14.06 -22.47 -0.91
N GLY A 54 -13.79 -23.61 -1.54
CA GLY A 54 -13.43 -24.85 -0.83
C GLY A 54 -12.15 -24.76 0.00
N PHE A 55 -11.23 -23.85 -0.35
CA PHE A 55 -9.98 -23.64 0.40
C PHE A 55 -9.78 -22.19 0.90
N ALA A 56 -10.59 -21.23 0.46
CA ALA A 56 -10.52 -19.83 0.87
C ALA A 56 -11.25 -19.59 2.20
N ASP A 57 -10.72 -20.13 3.29
CA ASP A 57 -11.26 -19.96 4.65
C ASP A 57 -10.33 -19.16 5.58
N GLY A 58 -9.27 -18.57 5.02
CA GLY A 58 -8.30 -17.75 5.75
C GLY A 58 -7.10 -18.51 6.31
N ARG A 59 -7.00 -19.85 6.11
CA ARG A 59 -5.82 -20.61 6.50
C ARG A 59 -4.60 -20.29 5.62
N ILE A 60 -3.42 -20.52 6.18
CA ILE A 60 -2.14 -20.38 5.46
C ILE A 60 -1.79 -21.72 4.81
N PHE A 61 -1.22 -21.68 3.61
CA PHE A 61 -0.74 -22.85 2.87
C PHE A 61 0.78 -22.82 2.72
N THR A 62 1.39 -24.01 2.69
CA THR A 62 2.78 -24.13 2.21
C THR A 62 2.84 -23.93 0.70
N GLY A 63 4.03 -23.66 0.15
CA GLY A 63 4.21 -23.54 -1.30
C GLY A 63 3.73 -24.80 -2.04
N GLN A 64 4.04 -25.99 -1.51
CA GLN A 64 3.61 -27.25 -2.10
C GLN A 64 2.09 -27.40 -2.13
N GLN A 65 1.40 -27.07 -1.03
CA GLN A 65 -0.06 -27.09 -0.98
C GLN A 65 -0.67 -26.08 -1.96
N ALA A 66 -0.08 -24.89 -2.06
CA ALA A 66 -0.54 -23.88 -3.02
C ALA A 66 -0.39 -24.36 -4.48
N LEU A 67 0.65 -25.13 -4.78
CA LEU A 67 0.85 -25.73 -6.11
C LEU A 67 -0.23 -26.79 -6.38
N GLU A 68 -0.49 -27.68 -5.42
CA GLU A 68 -1.52 -28.72 -5.52
C GLU A 68 -2.93 -28.12 -5.69
N LEU A 69 -3.21 -26.99 -5.04
CA LEU A 69 -4.47 -26.24 -5.16
C LEU A 69 -4.55 -25.38 -6.44
N GLY A 70 -3.49 -25.28 -7.22
CA GLY A 70 -3.45 -24.43 -8.44
C GLY A 70 -3.40 -22.92 -8.15
N VAL A 71 -3.02 -22.53 -6.94
CA VAL A 71 -2.89 -21.13 -6.51
C VAL A 71 -1.51 -20.57 -6.85
N VAL A 72 -0.53 -21.41 -7.18
CA VAL A 72 0.78 -21.04 -7.76
C VAL A 72 1.12 -21.94 -8.94
N ASP A 73 1.95 -21.45 -9.86
CA ASP A 73 2.28 -22.18 -11.09
C ASP A 73 3.47 -23.12 -10.91
N ARG A 74 4.47 -22.72 -10.11
CA ARG A 74 5.75 -23.43 -9.93
C ARG A 74 6.34 -23.15 -8.56
N LEU A 75 7.21 -24.07 -8.11
CA LEU A 75 8.06 -23.90 -6.92
C LEU A 75 9.50 -23.63 -7.38
N GLY A 76 10.14 -22.65 -6.76
CA GLY A 76 11.51 -22.26 -7.07
C GLY A 76 11.98 -21.12 -6.18
N THR A 77 13.21 -20.67 -6.39
CA THR A 77 13.79 -19.51 -5.72
C THR A 77 13.57 -18.22 -6.52
N GLU A 78 14.09 -17.10 -6.02
CA GLU A 78 14.06 -15.83 -6.77
C GLU A 78 14.82 -15.94 -8.10
N GLU A 79 15.94 -16.66 -8.12
CA GLU A 79 16.74 -16.90 -9.33
C GLU A 79 15.94 -17.67 -10.39
N ASP A 80 15.15 -18.66 -9.98
CA ASP A 80 14.25 -19.39 -10.88
C ASP A 80 13.17 -18.46 -11.45
N ALA A 81 12.59 -17.59 -10.61
CA ALA A 81 11.60 -16.62 -11.05
C ALA A 81 12.17 -15.64 -12.09
N ARG A 82 13.42 -15.17 -11.91
CA ARG A 82 14.12 -14.31 -12.88
C ARG A 82 14.35 -15.02 -14.22
N ARG A 83 14.77 -16.28 -14.17
CA ARG A 83 14.95 -17.11 -15.38
C ARG A 83 13.61 -17.30 -16.12
N TRP A 84 12.54 -17.68 -15.42
CA TRP A 84 11.22 -17.85 -16.04
C TRP A 84 10.67 -16.54 -16.62
N ALA A 85 10.89 -15.41 -15.96
CA ALA A 85 10.52 -14.10 -16.50
C ALA A 85 11.29 -13.77 -17.79
N ALA A 86 12.59 -14.07 -17.84
CA ALA A 86 13.40 -13.91 -19.06
C ALA A 86 12.92 -14.82 -20.20
N GLU A 87 12.57 -16.08 -19.90
CA GLU A 87 11.99 -17.02 -20.87
C GLU A 87 10.66 -16.50 -21.45
N LEU A 88 9.76 -16.00 -20.59
CA LEU A 88 8.48 -15.42 -21.01
C LEU A 88 8.65 -14.15 -21.86
N ALA A 89 9.71 -13.39 -21.62
CA ALA A 89 10.07 -12.21 -22.41
C ALA A 89 10.83 -12.53 -23.71
N GLY A 90 11.14 -13.79 -23.98
CA GLY A 90 11.93 -14.21 -25.15
C GLY A 90 13.42 -13.82 -25.07
N LEU A 91 13.93 -13.60 -23.86
CA LEU A 91 15.34 -13.28 -23.60
C LEU A 91 16.14 -14.53 -23.26
N ASN A 92 17.47 -14.44 -23.29
CA ASN A 92 18.33 -15.53 -22.85
C ASN A 92 18.36 -15.55 -21.30
N PRO A 93 17.86 -16.62 -20.65
CA PRO A 93 17.70 -16.66 -19.19
C PRO A 93 19.03 -16.61 -18.43
N ASP A 94 20.13 -17.03 -19.04
CA ASP A 94 21.45 -17.06 -18.39
C ASP A 94 22.22 -15.74 -18.58
N LYS A 95 21.75 -14.86 -19.46
CA LYS A 95 22.39 -13.57 -19.78
C LYS A 95 21.53 -12.35 -19.46
N ALA A 96 20.28 -12.56 -19.07
CA ALA A 96 19.35 -11.48 -18.76
C ALA A 96 19.75 -10.81 -17.44
N GLU A 97 20.25 -9.59 -17.52
CA GLU A 97 20.55 -8.77 -16.35
C GLU A 97 19.27 -8.14 -15.82
N CYS A 98 19.05 -8.26 -14.51
CA CYS A 98 17.89 -7.68 -13.85
C CYS A 98 18.35 -6.47 -13.04
N TYR A 99 17.85 -5.31 -13.43
CA TYR A 99 18.15 -4.03 -12.81
C TYR A 99 17.05 -3.64 -11.82
N THR A 100 17.43 -3.38 -10.57
CA THR A 100 16.53 -2.78 -9.59
C THR A 100 16.60 -1.27 -9.73
N PHE A 101 15.49 -0.64 -10.14
CA PHE A 101 15.36 0.80 -10.11
C PHE A 101 15.13 1.26 -8.68
N GLU A 102 16.19 1.59 -7.95
CA GLU A 102 16.08 2.34 -6.70
C GLU A 102 16.11 3.84 -7.00
N GLU A 103 15.23 4.61 -6.36
CA GLU A 103 15.34 6.07 -6.41
C GLU A 103 16.72 6.48 -5.90
N ARG A 104 17.47 7.22 -6.73
CA ARG A 104 18.83 7.66 -6.41
C ARG A 104 18.78 8.58 -5.19
N LYS A 105 19.05 8.04 -4.00
CA LYS A 105 19.20 8.84 -2.77
C LYS A 105 20.26 9.90 -3.04
N PRO A 106 19.96 11.19 -2.83
CA PRO A 106 20.86 12.23 -3.24
C PRO A 106 22.08 12.20 -2.31
N PHE A 107 23.27 12.35 -2.89
CA PHE A 107 24.55 12.05 -2.22
C PHE A 107 24.69 12.71 -0.85
N TRP A 108 24.15 13.91 -0.67
CA TRP A 108 24.18 14.66 0.59
C TRP A 108 23.46 13.96 1.76
N THR A 109 22.51 13.04 1.51
CA THR A 109 21.91 12.19 2.57
C THR A 109 22.89 11.22 3.23
N ARG A 110 24.02 10.90 2.57
CA ARG A 110 25.11 10.08 3.15
C ARG A 110 26.09 10.92 3.99
N PHE A 111 26.18 12.23 3.74
CA PHE A 111 27.14 13.14 4.37
C PHE A 111 26.51 14.05 5.42
N LEU A 112 25.19 14.16 5.45
CA LEU A 112 24.48 14.69 6.61
C LEU A 112 24.52 13.66 7.74
N PRO A 113 24.93 14.04 8.95
CA PRO A 113 24.80 13.20 10.13
C PRO A 113 23.30 13.09 10.49
N GLY A 114 22.61 12.17 9.82
CA GLY A 114 21.25 11.75 10.09
C GLY A 114 21.24 10.73 11.22
N ASN A 115 21.05 11.26 12.42
CA ASN A 115 20.74 10.54 13.65
C ASN A 115 19.81 9.34 13.39
N ARG A 116 20.26 8.12 13.75
CA ARG A 116 19.38 6.94 13.87
C ARG A 116 18.40 7.04 15.04
N THR A 117 18.35 8.18 15.74
CA THR A 117 17.43 8.52 16.82
C THR A 117 17.43 10.05 16.99
N SER A 118 16.36 10.80 16.71
CA SER A 118 16.27 12.17 17.25
C SER A 118 14.87 12.75 17.33
N ASP A 119 14.25 12.50 18.48
CA ASP A 119 13.29 13.38 19.14
C ASP A 119 13.95 14.69 19.63
N SER A 120 14.54 15.49 18.74
CA SER A 120 15.05 16.82 19.10
C SER A 120 14.27 17.92 18.36
N PRO A 121 13.32 18.60 19.04
CA PRO A 121 12.36 19.51 18.41
C PRO A 121 12.94 20.86 17.97
N LEU A 122 14.18 21.18 18.32
CA LEU A 122 14.74 22.52 18.11
C LEU A 122 15.53 22.69 16.80
N THR A 123 16.04 21.61 16.20
CA THR A 123 16.79 21.66 14.92
C THR A 123 15.90 21.59 13.68
N GLY A 124 14.73 20.95 13.79
CA GLY A 124 13.76 20.88 12.70
C GLY A 124 13.14 22.24 12.37
N LEU A 125 12.90 23.09 13.38
CA LEU A 125 12.23 24.37 13.20
C LEU A 125 13.11 25.42 12.49
N ALA A 126 14.41 25.46 12.75
CA ALA A 126 15.28 26.49 12.18
C ALA A 126 15.52 26.28 10.67
N LEU A 127 15.80 25.06 10.24
CA LEU A 127 16.05 24.75 8.82
C LEU A 127 14.77 24.76 7.98
N THR A 128 13.65 24.29 8.53
CA THR A 128 12.34 24.35 7.83
C THR A 128 11.76 25.76 7.82
N ALA A 129 11.94 26.56 8.88
CA ALA A 129 11.53 27.96 8.87
C ALA A 129 12.32 28.75 7.82
N LEU A 130 13.64 28.52 7.70
CA LEU A 130 14.45 29.19 6.68
C LEU A 130 14.06 28.74 5.27
N SER A 131 13.88 27.44 5.01
CA SER A 131 13.45 26.97 3.68
C SER A 131 12.07 27.48 3.31
N ASN A 132 11.12 27.49 4.24
CA ASN A 132 9.78 27.99 4.01
C ASN A 132 9.79 29.51 3.81
N SER A 133 10.62 30.25 4.54
CA SER A 133 10.75 31.70 4.36
C SER A 133 11.36 32.06 2.99
N LEU A 134 12.32 31.28 2.50
CA LEU A 134 12.90 31.47 1.17
C LEU A 134 11.89 31.12 0.06
N ALA A 135 11.15 30.03 0.20
CA ALA A 135 10.09 29.67 -0.74
C ALA A 135 8.97 30.72 -0.78
N GLN A 136 8.63 31.31 0.37
CA GLN A 136 7.63 32.36 0.46
C GLN A 136 8.12 33.69 -0.14
N LEU A 137 9.41 34.04 0.04
CA LEU A 137 10.02 35.20 -0.61
C LEU A 137 10.13 35.02 -2.12
N GLU A 138 10.50 33.82 -2.60
CA GLU A 138 10.51 33.51 -4.03
C GLU A 138 9.10 33.60 -4.61
N PHE A 139 8.12 33.03 -3.91
CA PHE A 139 6.72 33.16 -4.26
C PHE A 139 6.30 34.64 -4.37
N ASP A 140 6.51 35.43 -3.33
CA ASP A 140 6.14 36.85 -3.28
C ASP A 140 6.85 37.67 -4.38
N LEU A 141 8.11 37.35 -4.72
CA LEU A 141 8.82 37.99 -5.82
C LEU A 141 8.21 37.63 -7.18
N THR A 142 7.84 36.36 -7.39
CA THR A 142 7.23 35.91 -8.65
C THR A 142 5.80 36.41 -8.84
N THR A 143 5.04 36.58 -7.75
CA THR A 143 3.67 37.06 -7.80
C THR A 143 3.53 38.55 -7.51
N SER A 144 4.65 39.28 -7.38
CA SER A 144 4.66 40.71 -6.99
C SER A 144 3.83 40.98 -5.72
N GLY A 145 3.86 40.03 -4.77
CA GLY A 145 3.12 40.08 -3.51
C GLY A 145 1.62 39.75 -3.62
N LEU A 146 1.16 39.21 -4.75
CA LEU A 146 -0.23 38.79 -4.92
C LEU A 146 -0.45 37.36 -4.40
N PRO A 147 -1.48 37.11 -3.56
CA PRO A 147 -1.82 35.75 -3.15
C PRO A 147 -2.27 34.92 -4.36
N LEU A 148 -1.95 33.61 -4.35
CA LEU A 148 -2.07 32.68 -5.50
C LEU A 148 -3.43 32.73 -6.22
N TRP A 149 -4.52 32.91 -5.47
CA TRP A 149 -5.90 32.99 -5.98
C TRP A 149 -6.25 34.26 -6.78
N LEU A 150 -5.36 35.26 -6.79
CA LEU A 150 -5.54 36.54 -7.51
C LEU A 150 -4.57 36.67 -8.70
N TYR A 151 -3.67 35.69 -8.89
CA TYR A 151 -2.72 35.65 -10.00
C TYR A 151 -3.46 35.41 -11.33
N ARG A 152 -3.29 36.32 -12.30
CA ARG A 152 -3.71 36.13 -13.69
C ARG A 152 -2.46 36.18 -14.58
N PRO A 153 -2.22 35.16 -15.42
CA PRO A 153 -1.06 35.10 -16.30
C PRO A 153 -1.05 36.22 -17.34
#